data_AF-A0A519SRU8-F1
#
_entry.id   AF-A0A519SRU8-F1
#
_cell.length_a   1.000
_cell.length_b   1.000
_cell.length_c   1.000
_cell.angle_alpha   90.00
_cell.angle_beta   90.00
_cell.angle_gamma   90.00
#
_symmetry.space_group_name_H-M   'P 1'
#
loop_
_entity.id
_entity.type
_entity.pdbx_description
1 polymer ?
#
loop_
_entity_poly.entity_id
_entity_poly.type
_entity_poly.pdbx_seq_one_letter_code
_entity_poly.pdbx_strand_id
1 'polypeptide(L)'
;MRSYFFFLLLFTRFAHAAPPRQITVAQAGKADFRTIQAAINSLPAKGPLPVVFLKNGTYRERVTIDGHPGLVLRGQSEAGVVLTISQANAAFRCDPANAGRWDVATLNLRNSP
;
A
#
# COMPACT_ATOMS: atom_id res chain seq x y z
N MET A 1 3.93 46.95 48.56
CA MET A 1 4.65 45.74 48.11
C MET A 1 3.66 44.60 47.99
N ARG A 2 3.21 44.26 46.77
CA ARG A 2 2.41 43.06 46.50
C ARG A 2 2.87 42.49 45.16
N SER A 3 3.75 41.49 45.23
CA SER A 3 4.29 40.78 44.07
C SER A 3 3.32 39.65 43.71
N TYR A 4 2.74 39.70 42.52
CA TYR A 4 1.93 38.61 41.96
C TYR A 4 2.86 37.63 41.26
N PHE A 5 3.05 36.44 41.86
CA PHE A 5 3.80 35.35 41.26
C PHE A 5 2.89 34.65 40.23
N PHE A 6 3.00 35.07 38.97
CA PHE A 6 2.26 34.50 37.83
C PHE A 6 2.96 33.21 37.37
N PHE A 7 2.47 32.05 37.82
CA PHE A 7 3.03 30.75 37.45
C PHE A 7 2.49 30.32 36.07
N LEU A 8 3.27 30.58 35.01
CA LEU A 8 2.96 30.16 33.65
C LEU A 8 3.32 28.67 33.46
N LEU A 9 2.32 27.79 33.57
CA LEU A 9 2.44 26.37 33.22
C LEU A 9 2.61 26.21 31.69
N LEU A 10 3.86 26.15 31.24
CA LEU A 10 4.20 25.72 29.88
C LEU A 10 3.86 24.23 29.71
N PHE A 11 2.71 23.94 29.11
CA PHE A 11 2.43 22.61 28.55
C PHE A 11 3.32 22.39 27.33
N THR A 12 4.51 21.82 27.55
CA THR A 12 5.34 21.28 26.47
C THR A 12 4.57 20.17 25.77
N ARG A 13 4.10 20.44 24.55
CA ARG A 13 3.58 19.39 23.68
C ARG A 13 4.76 18.52 23.25
N PHE A 14 4.90 17.37 23.89
CA PHE A 14 5.72 16.29 23.34
C PHE A 14 5.13 15.93 21.97
N ALA A 15 5.91 16.17 20.91
CA ALA A 15 5.61 15.64 19.59
C ALA A 15 5.73 14.11 19.66
N HIS A 16 4.61 13.44 19.90
CA HIS A 16 4.54 11.99 19.82
C HIS A 16 4.66 11.61 18.34
N ALA A 17 5.79 11.02 17.96
CA ALA A 17 5.92 10.41 16.65
C ALA A 17 4.85 9.30 16.55
N ALA A 18 3.92 9.44 15.61
CA ALA A 18 2.92 8.41 15.38
C ALA A 18 3.64 7.10 15.02
N PRO A 19 3.23 5.95 15.58
CA PRO A 19 3.83 4.68 15.22
C PRO A 19 3.73 4.48 13.70
N PRO A 20 4.71 3.80 13.07
CA PRO A 20 4.69 3.57 11.64
C PRO A 20 3.37 2.93 11.24
N ARG A 21 2.58 3.67 10.46
CA ARG A 21 1.21 3.27 10.11
C ARG A 21 1.28 2.09 9.15
N GLN A 22 0.75 0.94 9.57
CA GLN A 22 0.50 -0.20 8.69
C GLN A 22 -0.70 0.10 7.79
N ILE A 23 -0.56 -0.09 6.48
CA ILE A 23 -1.67 0.01 5.54
C ILE A 23 -2.34 -1.35 5.45
N THR A 24 -3.66 -1.41 5.56
CA THR A 24 -4.43 -2.65 5.48
C THR A 24 -5.28 -2.73 4.23
N VAL A 25 -5.27 -3.89 3.59
CA VAL A 25 -6.10 -4.20 2.42
C VAL A 25 -7.01 -5.39 2.77
N ALA A 26 -8.30 -5.26 2.46
CA ALA A 26 -9.26 -6.34 2.63
C ALA A 26 -10.44 -6.22 1.65
N GLN A 27 -10.82 -7.36 1.06
CA GLN A 27 -12.01 -7.48 0.20
C GLN A 27 -13.32 -7.17 0.95
N ALA A 28 -13.35 -7.40 2.27
CA ALA A 28 -14.52 -7.15 3.11
C ALA A 28 -14.13 -6.63 4.51
N GLY A 29 -15.10 -6.08 5.24
CA GLY A 29 -14.88 -5.56 6.60
C GLY A 29 -14.05 -4.27 6.63
N LYS A 30 -13.45 -3.94 7.79
CA LYS A 30 -12.66 -2.72 7.96
C LYS A 30 -11.23 -2.88 7.41
N ALA A 31 -10.82 -1.98 6.52
CA ALA A 31 -9.47 -1.86 5.97
C ALA A 31 -9.28 -0.45 5.36
N ASP A 32 -8.04 -0.04 5.11
CA ASP A 32 -7.73 1.22 4.44
C ASP A 32 -8.08 1.16 2.94
N PHE A 33 -7.83 0.00 2.29
CA PHE A 33 -8.08 -0.20 0.86
C PHE A 33 -8.82 -1.51 0.58
N ARG A 34 -9.49 -1.55 -0.59
CA ARG A 34 -10.16 -2.74 -1.12
C ARG A 34 -9.32 -3.53 -2.12
N THR A 35 -8.37 -2.86 -2.78
CA THR A 35 -7.50 -3.45 -3.78
C THR A 35 -6.03 -3.22 -3.42
N ILE A 36 -5.18 -4.14 -3.86
CA ILE A 36 -3.74 -4.06 -3.66
C ILE A 36 -3.18 -2.90 -4.48
N GLN A 37 -3.62 -2.72 -5.73
CA GLN A 37 -3.14 -1.62 -6.57
C GLN A 37 -3.44 -0.24 -5.97
N ALA A 38 -4.63 -0.03 -5.40
CA ALA A 38 -4.97 1.25 -4.77
C ALA A 38 -4.11 1.54 -3.54
N ALA A 39 -3.81 0.51 -2.74
CA ALA A 39 -2.92 0.65 -1.59
C ALA A 39 -1.51 1.07 -2.03
N ILE A 40 -0.97 0.45 -3.07
CA ILE A 40 0.34 0.77 -3.64
C ILE A 40 0.34 2.20 -4.21
N ASN A 41 -0.68 2.57 -4.97
CA ASN A 41 -0.81 3.91 -5.55
C ASN A 41 -0.93 5.02 -4.49
N SER A 42 -1.33 4.69 -3.26
CA SER A 42 -1.40 5.66 -2.16
C SER A 42 -0.05 5.94 -1.49
N LEU A 43 0.96 5.13 -1.80
CA LEU A 43 2.27 5.24 -1.18
C LEU A 43 3.03 6.46 -1.71
N PRO A 44 3.82 7.13 -0.85
CA PRO A 44 4.70 8.19 -1.32
C PRO A 44 5.78 7.60 -2.25
N ALA A 45 6.20 8.39 -3.25
CA ALA A 45 7.24 7.96 -4.18
C ALA A 45 8.62 7.81 -3.53
N LYS A 46 8.86 8.51 -2.41
CA LYS A 46 10.14 8.52 -1.67
C LYS A 46 9.89 8.45 -0.17
N GLY A 47 10.87 7.94 0.56
CA GLY A 47 10.85 7.84 2.02
C GLY A 47 10.55 6.42 2.53
N PRO A 48 10.46 6.24 3.85
CA PRO A 48 10.17 4.93 4.43
C PRO A 48 8.77 4.47 4.02
N LEU A 49 8.71 3.30 3.39
CA LEU A 49 7.45 2.71 2.97
C LEU A 49 6.86 1.86 4.11
N PRO A 50 5.54 1.95 4.37
CA PRO A 50 4.88 1.09 5.32
C PRO A 50 4.78 -0.35 4.78
N VAL A 51 4.55 -1.30 5.70
CA VAL A 51 4.09 -2.63 5.32
C VAL A 51 2.63 -2.53 4.86
N VAL A 52 2.35 -3.03 3.66
CA VAL A 52 0.98 -3.23 3.17
C VAL A 52 0.54 -4.63 3.58
N PHE A 53 -0.38 -4.69 4.53
CA PHE A 53 -0.89 -5.93 5.10
C PHE A 53 -2.18 -6.37 4.41
N LEU A 54 -2.16 -7.58 3.86
CA LEU A 54 -3.26 -8.15 3.10
C LEU A 54 -4.02 -9.12 4.00
N LYS A 55 -5.29 -8.82 4.29
CA LYS A 55 -6.17 -9.77 4.97
C LYS A 55 -6.50 -10.95 4.05
N ASN A 56 -6.87 -12.08 4.65
CA ASN A 56 -7.32 -13.24 3.90
C ASN A 56 -8.45 -12.87 2.94
N GLY A 57 -8.38 -13.36 1.72
CA GLY A 57 -9.29 -13.08 0.62
C GLY A 57 -8.69 -13.38 -0.74
N THR A 58 -9.55 -13.45 -1.74
CA THR A 58 -9.15 -13.58 -3.14
C THR A 58 -9.21 -12.22 -3.82
N TYR A 59 -8.04 -11.69 -4.19
CA TYR A 59 -7.87 -10.42 -4.88
C TYR A 59 -7.83 -10.70 -6.38
N ARG A 60 -8.90 -10.32 -7.09
CA ARG A 60 -9.05 -10.55 -8.53
C ARG A 60 -8.59 -9.33 -9.34
N GLU A 61 -7.29 -9.09 -9.35
CA GLU A 61 -6.69 -7.92 -10.00
C GLU A 61 -5.32 -8.27 -10.59
N ARG A 62 -4.88 -7.47 -11.56
CA ARG A 62 -3.47 -7.41 -11.96
C ARG A 62 -2.81 -6.29 -11.17
N VAL A 63 -1.69 -6.58 -10.54
CA VAL A 63 -0.90 -5.59 -9.78
C VAL A 63 0.37 -5.28 -10.54
N THR A 64 0.68 -4.00 -10.67
CA THR A 64 1.97 -3.52 -11.16
C THR A 64 2.60 -2.65 -10.09
N ILE A 65 3.83 -3.01 -9.73
CA ILE A 65 4.69 -2.22 -8.85
C ILE A 65 5.81 -1.69 -9.73
N ASP A 66 5.88 -0.37 -9.87
CA ASP A 66 6.97 0.31 -10.56
C ASP A 66 7.60 1.33 -9.60
N GLY A 67 8.85 1.08 -9.21
CA GLY A 67 9.51 1.83 -8.14
C GLY A 67 9.17 1.32 -6.73
N HIS A 68 9.11 2.22 -5.75
CA HIS A 68 8.88 1.90 -4.33
C HIS A 68 9.91 0.92 -3.72
N PRO A 69 11.21 1.25 -3.73
CA PRO A 69 12.25 0.39 -3.17
C PRO A 69 12.00 0.10 -1.69
N GLY A 70 12.02 -1.17 -1.31
CA GLY A 70 11.78 -1.61 0.07
C GLY A 70 10.31 -1.78 0.45
N LEU A 71 9.36 -1.70 -0.51
CA LEU A 71 7.97 -2.05 -0.27
C LEU A 71 7.84 -3.51 0.20
N VAL A 72 7.06 -3.72 1.27
CA VAL A 72 6.71 -5.05 1.77
C VAL A 72 5.20 -5.26 1.66
N LEU A 73 4.81 -6.26 0.85
CA LEU A 73 3.47 -6.83 0.90
C LEU A 73 3.49 -8.03 1.86
N ARG A 74 2.68 -7.99 2.92
CA ARG A 74 2.61 -9.06 3.92
C ARG A 74 1.20 -9.65 3.96
N GLY A 75 1.06 -10.91 3.60
CA GLY A 75 -0.19 -11.65 3.75
C GLY A 75 -0.50 -12.00 5.21
N GLN A 76 -1.78 -12.02 5.57
CA GLN A 76 -2.26 -12.53 6.85
C GLN A 76 -1.98 -14.03 6.99
N SER A 77 -2.03 -14.79 5.89
CA SER A 77 -1.59 -16.18 5.81
C SER A 77 -1.25 -16.54 4.36
N GLU A 78 -0.36 -17.51 4.17
CA GLU A 78 0.03 -18.00 2.84
C GLU A 78 -1.18 -18.59 2.10
N ALA A 79 -1.91 -19.49 2.75
CA ALA A 79 -3.08 -20.15 2.15
C ALA A 79 -4.29 -19.20 1.96
N GLY A 80 -4.40 -18.15 2.79
CA GLY A 80 -5.59 -17.31 2.84
C GLY A 80 -5.53 -16.07 1.94
N VAL A 81 -4.36 -15.67 1.45
CA VAL A 81 -4.20 -14.50 0.57
C VAL A 81 -3.89 -14.98 -0.83
N VAL A 82 -4.87 -14.88 -1.73
CA VAL A 82 -4.74 -15.31 -3.12
C VAL A 82 -4.88 -14.10 -4.04
N LEU A 83 -3.80 -13.73 -4.73
CA LEU A 83 -3.83 -12.75 -5.82
C LEU A 83 -3.94 -13.50 -7.15
N THR A 84 -4.98 -13.22 -7.93
CA THR A 84 -5.27 -13.97 -9.15
C THR A 84 -5.91 -13.09 -10.22
N ILE A 85 -5.75 -13.47 -11.48
CA ILE A 85 -6.51 -12.93 -12.60
C ILE A 85 -6.72 -14.03 -13.64
N SER A 86 -7.86 -14.01 -14.32
CA SER A 86 -8.19 -14.94 -15.40
C SER A 86 -8.07 -14.23 -16.75
N GLN A 87 -6.83 -13.90 -17.15
CA GLN A 87 -6.57 -13.22 -18.42
C GLN A 87 -5.45 -13.92 -19.20
N ALA A 88 -5.79 -14.43 -20.39
CA ALA A 88 -4.81 -15.00 -21.31
C ALA A 88 -3.97 -13.92 -22.01
N ASN A 89 -2.75 -14.26 -22.42
CA ASN A 89 -1.89 -13.35 -23.20
C ASN A 89 -2.60 -12.88 -24.49
N ALA A 90 -3.24 -13.78 -25.25
CA ALA A 90 -3.96 -13.41 -26.46
C ALA A 90 -5.02 -12.33 -26.19
N ALA A 91 -5.85 -12.52 -25.15
CA ALA A 91 -6.86 -11.55 -24.74
C ALA A 91 -6.24 -10.20 -24.28
N PHE A 92 -5.09 -10.23 -23.59
CA PHE A 92 -4.33 -9.02 -23.24
C PHE A 92 -3.87 -8.24 -24.48
N ARG A 93 -3.43 -8.94 -25.53
CA ARG A 93 -2.95 -8.34 -26.78
C ARG A 93 -4.06 -7.81 -27.69
N CYS A 94 -5.31 -8.21 -27.46
CA CYS A 94 -6.45 -7.70 -28.23
C CYS A 94 -6.69 -6.19 -28.01
N ASP A 95 -6.23 -5.65 -26.88
CA ASP A 95 -6.26 -4.22 -26.61
C ASP A 95 -5.02 -3.54 -27.24
N PRO A 96 -5.20 -2.61 -28.21
CA PRO A 96 -4.08 -1.90 -28.83
C PRO A 96 -3.19 -1.16 -27.82
N ALA A 97 -3.73 -0.72 -26.68
CA ALA A 97 -2.95 -0.09 -25.61
C ALA A 97 -1.89 -1.02 -25.00
N ASN A 98 -2.03 -2.33 -25.21
CA ASN A 98 -1.16 -3.36 -24.66
C ASN A 98 -0.22 -3.98 -25.71
N ALA A 99 -0.28 -3.55 -26.97
CA ALA A 99 0.44 -4.19 -28.08
C ALA A 99 1.95 -4.39 -27.81
N GLY A 100 2.63 -3.41 -27.19
CA GLY A 100 4.05 -3.47 -26.84
C GLY A 100 4.36 -3.81 -25.38
N ARG A 101 3.36 -3.99 -24.52
CA ARG A 101 3.53 -4.19 -23.07
C ARG A 101 3.89 -5.63 -22.78
N TRP A 102 4.67 -5.95 -21.74
CA TRP A 102 4.95 -7.34 -21.36
C TRP A 102 4.28 -7.75 -20.03
N ASP A 103 3.35 -6.91 -19.55
CA ASP A 103 2.69 -7.00 -18.23
C ASP A 103 1.57 -8.05 -18.15
N VAL A 104 1.80 -9.25 -18.67
CA VAL A 104 0.76 -10.30 -18.69
C VAL A 104 0.68 -11.07 -17.38
N ALA A 105 1.70 -10.98 -16.51
CA ALA A 105 1.68 -11.64 -15.22
C ALA A 105 0.62 -11.03 -14.29
N THR A 106 0.19 -11.82 -13.30
CA THR A 106 -0.73 -11.36 -12.24
C THR A 106 -0.11 -10.25 -11.39
N LEU A 107 1.18 -10.39 -11.07
CA LEU A 107 2.00 -9.39 -10.38
C LEU A 107 3.19 -9.05 -11.26
N ASN A 108 3.34 -7.78 -11.61
CA ASN A 108 4.44 -7.26 -12.42
C ASN A 108 5.31 -6.37 -11.53
N LEU A 109 6.60 -6.68 -11.44
CA LEU A 109 7.58 -5.89 -10.71
C LEU A 109 8.51 -5.21 -11.70
N ARG A 110 8.58 -3.88 -11.59
CA ARG A 110 9.35 -3.00 -12.46
C ARG A 110 10.17 -2.05 -11.60
N ASN A 111 11.30 -1.66 -12.15
CA ASN A 111 12.11 -0.57 -11.64
C ASN A 111 12.49 0.27 -12.85
N SER A 112 11.47 0.86 -13.48
CA SER A 112 11.66 1.78 -14.60
C SER A 112 12.58 2.93 -14.14
N PRO A 113 13.66 3.23 -14.89
CA PRO A 113 14.56 4.33 -14.57
C PRO A 113 13.87 5.71 -14.65
#